data_AF-A0A6V7M2V7-F1
#
_entry.id   AF-A0A6V7M2V7-F1
#
_cell.length_a   1.000
_cell.length_b   1.000
_cell.length_c   1.000
_cell.angle_alpha   90.00
_cell.angle_beta   90.00
_cell.angle_gamma   90.00
#
_symmetry.space_group_name_H-M   'P 1'
#
loop_
_entity.id
_entity.type
_entity.pdbx_description
1 polymer ?
#
loop_
_entity_poly.entity_id
_entity_poly.type
_entity_poly.pdbx_seq_one_letter_code
_entity_poly.pdbx_strand_id
1 'polypeptide(L)'
;AELHGLPWRVGLRKHMIENTGNYSLKDVIDLQTGVLMDEINTAHHTMRNHIIEDCKLCRARGHLCEICGNDEIIFPWDACATSCHQCDTVYHRACWSKRNHFCPKCARIKRRQSEQKDDIAETDSEEDSG
;
A
#
# COMPACT_ATOMS: atom_id res chain seq x y z
N ALA A 1 0.56 29.68 9.46
CA ALA A 1 0.77 28.23 9.51
C ALA A 1 -0.55 27.58 9.13
N GLU A 2 -0.75 27.37 7.84
CA GLU A 2 -1.99 26.87 7.28
C GLU A 2 -2.20 25.42 7.71
N LEU A 3 -3.38 25.15 8.27
CA LEU A 3 -3.81 23.82 8.64
C LEU A 3 -3.96 22.99 7.36
N HIS A 4 -2.90 22.28 6.97
CA HIS A 4 -3.00 21.10 6.11
C HIS A 4 -3.77 20.02 6.87
N GLY A 5 -5.07 20.26 7.04
CA GLY A 5 -6.01 19.29 7.56
C GLY A 5 -5.95 18.05 6.69
N LEU A 6 -5.97 16.90 7.34
CA LEU A 6 -5.92 15.59 6.72
C LEU A 6 -7.03 15.50 5.64
N PRO A 7 -6.70 15.24 4.35
CA PRO A 7 -7.62 15.44 3.21
C PRO A 7 -8.94 14.66 3.29
N TRP A 8 -9.00 13.60 4.09
CA TRP A 8 -10.21 12.79 4.29
C TRP A 8 -11.31 13.50 5.09
N ARG A 9 -11.02 14.63 5.74
CA ARG A 9 -12.04 15.43 6.43
C ARG A 9 -12.92 16.22 5.45
N VAL A 10 -12.58 16.24 4.16
CA VAL A 10 -13.38 16.89 3.13
C VAL A 10 -14.36 15.89 2.53
N GLY A 11 -15.62 15.96 2.96
CA GLY A 11 -16.78 15.49 2.18
C GLY A 11 -17.06 13.99 2.15
N LEU A 12 -16.19 13.09 2.63
CA LEU A 12 -16.53 11.66 2.64
C LEU A 12 -17.37 11.25 3.85
N ARG A 13 -18.31 10.35 3.60
CA ARG A 13 -19.16 9.75 4.62
C ARG A 13 -18.31 8.87 5.53
N LYS A 14 -18.30 9.21 6.83
CA LYS A 14 -17.42 8.60 7.83
C LYS A 14 -17.50 7.07 7.83
N HIS A 15 -18.71 6.51 7.70
CA HIS A 15 -18.92 5.06 7.74
C HIS A 15 -18.26 4.31 6.58
N MET A 16 -18.08 4.94 5.41
CA MET A 16 -17.40 4.34 4.25
C MET A 16 -15.88 4.34 4.40
N ILE A 17 -15.33 5.33 5.12
CA ILE A 17 -13.88 5.39 5.43
C ILE A 17 -13.54 4.35 6.49
N GLU A 18 -14.41 4.20 7.50
CA GLU A 18 -14.19 3.27 8.61
C GLU A 18 -14.33 1.80 8.18
N ASN A 19 -15.26 1.51 7.25
CA ASN A 19 -15.46 0.15 6.75
C ASN A 19 -16.01 0.18 5.31
N THR A 20 -15.33 -0.51 4.40
CA THR A 20 -15.70 -0.62 2.98
C THR A 20 -17.04 -1.33 2.73
N GLY A 21 -17.52 -2.12 3.68
CA GLY A 21 -18.81 -2.83 3.61
C GLY A 21 -20.00 -2.08 4.20
N ASN A 22 -19.77 -0.93 4.85
CA ASN A 22 -20.85 -0.18 5.48
C ASN A 22 -21.50 0.77 4.47
N TYR A 23 -22.80 0.59 4.25
CA TYR A 23 -23.63 1.48 3.45
C TYR A 23 -24.94 1.80 4.18
N SER A 24 -25.36 3.05 4.09
CA SER A 24 -26.66 3.53 4.54
C SER A 24 -27.68 3.46 3.41
N LEU A 25 -28.98 3.48 3.75
CA LEU A 25 -30.03 3.58 2.73
C LEU A 25 -29.87 4.85 1.87
N LYS A 26 -29.38 5.93 2.47
CA LYS A 26 -29.07 7.17 1.74
C LYS A 26 -27.99 6.97 0.69
N ASP A 27 -27.00 6.12 0.94
CA ASP A 27 -25.95 5.82 -0.05
C ASP A 27 -26.52 5.14 -1.28
N VAL A 28 -27.47 4.23 -1.10
CA VAL A 28 -28.13 3.55 -2.23
C VAL A 28 -28.95 4.54 -3.05
N ILE A 29 -29.68 5.45 -2.39
CA ILE A 29 -30.44 6.51 -3.07
C ILE A 29 -29.49 7.45 -3.83
N ASP A 30 -28.41 7.90 -3.18
CA ASP A 30 -27.44 8.82 -3.77
C ASP A 30 -26.60 8.15 -4.87
N LEU A 31 -26.44 6.82 -4.82
CA LEU A 31 -25.85 6.03 -5.90
C LEU A 31 -26.75 6.07 -7.14
N GLN A 32 -28.06 5.91 -6.97
CA GLN A 32 -29.01 5.93 -8.08
C GLN A 32 -29.17 7.32 -8.71
N THR A 33 -28.99 8.38 -7.93
CA THR A 33 -29.02 9.77 -8.44
C THR A 33 -27.67 10.26 -8.97
N GLY A 34 -26.59 9.48 -8.80
CA GLY A 34 -25.24 9.82 -9.24
C GLY A 34 -24.45 10.70 -8.26
N VAL A 35 -25.10 11.29 -7.26
CA VAL A 35 -24.48 12.17 -6.25
C VAL A 35 -23.33 11.47 -5.53
N LEU A 36 -23.51 10.19 -5.16
CA LEU A 36 -22.47 9.44 -4.46
C LEU A 36 -21.21 9.25 -5.33
N MET A 37 -21.37 9.05 -6.64
CA MET A 37 -20.23 8.88 -7.55
C MET A 37 -19.44 10.19 -7.69
N ASP A 38 -20.12 11.32 -7.77
CA ASP A 38 -19.47 12.63 -7.86
C ASP A 38 -18.70 12.97 -6.57
N GLU A 39 -19.28 12.68 -5.40
CA GLU A 39 -18.62 12.84 -4.10
C GLU A 39 -17.35 11.99 -4.00
N ILE A 40 -17.43 10.69 -4.36
CA ILE A 40 -16.28 9.77 -4.33
C ILE A 40 -15.21 10.22 -5.32
N ASN A 41 -15.58 10.59 -6.54
CA ASN A 41 -14.63 11.03 -7.56
C ASN A 41 -13.90 12.31 -7.13
N THR A 42 -14.63 13.28 -6.57
CA THR A 42 -14.05 14.54 -6.07
C THR A 42 -13.04 14.28 -4.97
N ALA A 43 -13.39 13.44 -4.00
CA ALA A 43 -12.49 13.09 -2.91
C ALA A 43 -11.29 12.27 -3.39
N HIS A 44 -11.49 11.33 -4.31
CA HIS A 44 -10.41 10.56 -4.92
C HIS A 44 -9.40 11.47 -5.62
N HIS A 45 -9.87 12.42 -6.45
CA HIS A 45 -9.00 13.38 -7.13
C HIS A 45 -8.25 14.27 -6.14
N THR A 46 -8.96 14.79 -5.13
CA THR A 46 -8.35 15.66 -4.09
C THR A 46 -7.25 14.91 -3.34
N MET A 47 -7.52 13.66 -2.93
CA MET A 47 -6.55 12.83 -2.24
C MET A 47 -5.37 12.47 -3.14
N ARG A 48 -5.63 12.09 -4.39
CA ARG A 48 -4.60 11.75 -5.37
C ARG A 48 -3.67 12.92 -5.62
N ASN A 49 -4.21 14.11 -5.88
CA ASN A 49 -3.43 15.33 -6.10
C ASN A 49 -2.59 15.67 -4.87
N HIS A 50 -3.16 15.57 -3.66
CA HIS A 50 -2.40 15.77 -2.44
C HIS A 50 -1.20 14.82 -2.32
N ILE A 51 -1.43 13.52 -2.57
CA ILE A 51 -0.40 12.50 -2.38
C ILE A 51 0.70 12.58 -3.44
N ILE A 52 0.33 12.85 -4.70
CA ILE A 52 1.27 12.78 -5.84
C ILE A 52 1.93 14.14 -6.11
N GLU A 53 1.17 15.23 -6.06
CA GLU A 53 1.61 16.55 -6.52
C GLU A 53 1.91 17.50 -5.35
N ASP A 54 0.99 17.65 -4.40
CA ASP A 54 1.05 18.76 -3.43
C ASP A 54 1.94 18.47 -2.21
N CYS A 55 2.03 17.21 -1.78
CA CYS A 55 2.68 16.82 -0.52
C CYS A 55 3.85 15.86 -0.73
N LYS A 56 5.08 16.40 -0.67
CA LYS A 56 6.32 15.63 -0.77
C LYS A 56 6.43 14.51 0.26
N LEU A 57 5.88 14.71 1.47
CA LEU A 57 5.90 13.69 2.53
C LEU A 57 4.99 12.51 2.20
N CYS A 58 3.82 12.75 1.60
CA CYS A 58 2.94 11.69 1.13
C CYS A 58 3.54 10.99 -0.09
N ARG A 59 4.10 11.76 -1.03
CA ARG A 59 4.78 11.21 -2.21
C ARG A 59 5.94 10.27 -1.83
N ALA A 60 6.71 10.63 -0.82
CA ALA A 60 7.83 9.83 -0.31
C ALA A 60 7.40 8.49 0.33
N ARG A 61 6.11 8.30 0.63
CA ARG A 61 5.56 7.02 1.09
C ARG A 61 5.18 6.06 -0.04
N GLY A 62 5.31 6.49 -1.30
CA GLY A 62 5.16 5.61 -2.44
C GLY A 62 6.28 4.57 -2.52
N HIS A 63 6.13 3.61 -3.42
CA HIS A 63 7.05 2.51 -3.61
C HIS A 63 7.77 2.64 -4.95
N LEU A 64 9.01 2.13 -5.00
CA LEU A 64 9.70 1.85 -6.26
C LEU A 64 9.62 0.37 -6.55
N CYS A 65 9.34 0.02 -7.81
CA CYS A 65 9.23 -1.38 -8.20
C CYS A 65 10.62 -2.03 -8.31
N GLU A 66 10.99 -2.87 -7.35
CA GLU A 66 12.29 -3.57 -7.32
C GLU A 66 12.52 -4.53 -8.51
N ILE A 67 11.49 -4.83 -9.31
CA ILE A 67 11.57 -5.78 -10.43
C ILE A 67 12.06 -5.11 -11.71
N CYS A 68 11.56 -3.91 -12.02
CA CYS A 68 11.93 -3.20 -13.25
C CYS A 68 13.03 -2.16 -13.04
N GLY A 69 13.27 -1.70 -11.80
CA GLY A 69 14.26 -0.66 -11.52
C GLY A 69 13.94 0.69 -12.16
N ASN A 70 12.68 0.92 -12.56
CA ASN A 70 12.21 2.22 -13.00
C ASN A 70 11.99 3.14 -11.80
N ASP A 71 12.25 4.43 -11.96
CA ASP A 71 12.09 5.46 -10.91
C ASP A 71 10.65 5.99 -10.78
N GLU A 72 9.70 5.30 -11.42
CA GLU A 72 8.27 5.58 -11.26
C GLU A 72 7.81 5.19 -9.86
N ILE A 73 7.28 6.18 -9.15
CA ILE A 73 6.69 6.01 -7.84
C ILE A 73 5.28 5.45 -8.02
N ILE A 74 5.02 4.29 -7.42
CA ILE A 74 3.73 3.62 -7.45
C ILE A 74 3.12 3.50 -6.07
N PHE A 75 1.79 3.46 -6.02
CA PHE A 75 1.03 3.32 -4.80
C PHE A 75 0.10 2.09 -4.85
N PRO A 76 -0.30 1.53 -3.69
CA PRO A 76 -1.18 0.37 -3.64
C PRO A 76 -2.54 0.53 -4.36
N TRP A 77 -3.03 1.78 -4.46
CA TRP A 77 -4.30 2.11 -5.12
C TRP A 77 -4.17 2.39 -6.62
N ASP A 78 -2.96 2.40 -7.18
CA ASP A 78 -2.79 2.57 -8.63
C ASP A 78 -3.26 1.32 -9.37
N ALA A 79 -4.03 1.51 -10.45
CA ALA A 79 -4.59 0.41 -11.24
C ALA A 79 -3.50 -0.50 -11.86
N CYS A 80 -2.32 0.05 -12.13
CA CYS A 80 -1.18 -0.67 -12.68
C CYS A 80 -0.32 -1.36 -11.61
N ALA A 81 -0.67 -1.26 -10.32
CA ALA A 81 0.10 -1.78 -9.21
C ALA A 81 -0.55 -3.01 -8.54
N THR A 82 0.24 -3.70 -7.73
CA THR A 82 -0.21 -4.82 -6.90
C THR A 82 0.70 -4.94 -5.68
N SER A 83 0.12 -5.29 -4.53
CA SER A 83 0.85 -5.46 -3.27
C SER A 83 1.12 -6.93 -2.97
N CYS A 84 2.28 -7.23 -2.40
CA CYS A 84 2.57 -8.57 -1.90
C CYS A 84 1.82 -8.83 -0.58
N HIS A 85 1.01 -9.88 -0.50
CA HIS A 85 0.22 -10.22 0.71
C HIS A 85 1.04 -10.60 1.96
N GLN A 86 2.36 -10.77 1.85
CA GLN A 86 3.22 -11.13 2.98
C GLN A 86 4.00 -9.94 3.55
N CYS A 87 4.30 -8.91 2.75
CA CYS A 87 5.20 -7.83 3.16
C CYS A 87 4.77 -6.44 2.67
N ASP A 88 3.57 -6.35 2.08
CA ASP A 88 2.91 -5.14 1.58
C ASP A 88 3.74 -4.30 0.60
N THR A 89 4.80 -4.87 0.06
CA THR A 89 5.63 -4.19 -0.93
C THR A 89 4.88 -4.18 -2.26
N VAL A 90 4.82 -3.00 -2.87
CA VAL A 90 4.07 -2.74 -4.09
C VAL A 90 4.98 -2.92 -5.30
N TYR A 91 4.44 -3.54 -6.35
CA TYR A 91 5.10 -3.75 -7.64
C TYR A 91 4.13 -3.36 -8.76
N HIS A 92 4.66 -3.05 -9.93
CA HIS A 92 3.82 -3.01 -11.14
C HIS A 92 3.19 -4.40 -11.36
N ARG A 93 1.89 -4.43 -11.66
CA ARG A 93 1.13 -5.64 -11.97
C ARG A 93 1.78 -6.43 -13.11
N ALA A 94 2.23 -5.74 -14.16
CA ALA A 94 2.95 -6.36 -15.27
C ALA A 94 4.27 -7.02 -14.81
N CYS A 95 5.04 -6.35 -13.94
CA CYS A 95 6.27 -6.91 -13.40
C CYS A 95 6.02 -8.10 -12.47
N TRP A 96 4.98 -8.02 -11.65
CA TRP A 96 4.54 -9.09 -10.76
C TRP A 96 4.16 -10.35 -11.52
N SER A 97 3.37 -10.22 -12.59
CA SER A 97 2.99 -11.34 -13.46
C SER A 97 4.19 -11.90 -14.24
N LYS A 98 5.06 -11.05 -14.80
CA LYS A 98 6.30 -11.50 -15.47
C LYS A 98 7.22 -12.30 -14.54
N ARG A 99 7.18 -12.03 -13.24
CA ARG A 99 7.95 -12.76 -12.22
C ARG A 99 7.17 -13.92 -11.58
N ASN A 100 6.09 -14.38 -12.21
CA ASN A 100 5.27 -15.50 -11.74
C ASN A 100 4.79 -15.33 -10.28
N HIS A 101 4.39 -14.10 -9.92
CA HIS A 101 3.90 -13.75 -8.58
C HIS A 101 4.89 -14.02 -7.44
N PHE A 102 6.19 -13.96 -7.73
CA PHE A 102 7.25 -14.17 -6.75
C PHE A 102 7.77 -12.84 -6.18
N CYS A 103 7.75 -12.71 -4.85
CA CYS A 103 8.24 -11.52 -4.14
C CYS A 103 9.76 -11.59 -3.86
N PRO A 104 10.58 -10.74 -4.50
CA PRO A 104 12.02 -10.71 -4.22
C PRO A 104 12.35 -10.30 -2.78
N LYS A 105 11.58 -9.36 -2.20
CA LYS A 105 11.78 -8.93 -0.82
C LYS A 105 11.50 -10.05 0.19
N CYS A 106 10.39 -10.78 0.05
CA CYS A 106 10.10 -11.93 0.91
C CYS A 106 11.17 -13.00 0.81
N ALA A 107 11.71 -13.25 -0.39
CA ALA A 107 12.82 -14.18 -0.58
C ALA A 107 14.08 -13.74 0.19
N ARG A 108 14.44 -12.45 0.11
CA ARG A 108 15.56 -11.90 0.89
C ARG A 108 15.31 -11.99 2.40
N ILE A 109 14.09 -11.72 2.86
CA ILE A 109 13.73 -11.83 4.29
C ILE A 109 13.89 -13.28 4.76
N LYS A 110 13.35 -14.25 4.03
CA LYS A 110 13.46 -15.68 4.37
C LYS A 110 14.90 -16.16 4.42
N ARG A 111 15.74 -15.75 3.45
CA ARG A 111 17.15 -16.10 3.43
C ARG A 111 17.91 -15.56 4.65
N ARG A 112 17.70 -14.29 5.00
CA ARG A 112 18.33 -13.70 6.20
C ARG A 112 17.89 -14.40 7.49
N GLN A 113 16.64 -14.86 7.54
CA GLN A 113 16.11 -15.61 8.68
C GLN A 113 16.66 -17.03 8.79
N SER A 114 17.02 -17.69 7.69
CA SER A 114 17.67 -19.00 7.74
C SER A 114 19.13 -18.87 8.18
N GLU A 115 19.86 -17.92 7.61
CA GLU A 115 21.27 -17.66 7.96
C GLU A 115 21.43 -17.40 9.48
N GLN A 116 20.55 -16.58 10.07
CA GLN A 116 20.56 -16.32 11.52
C GLN A 116 20.24 -17.54 12.39
N LYS A 117 19.50 -18.52 11.88
CA LYS A 117 19.19 -19.74 12.64
C LYS A 117 20.37 -20.70 12.64
N ASP A 118 21.11 -20.74 11.55
CA ASP A 118 22.31 -21.57 11.43
C ASP A 118 23.40 -21.03 12.38
N ASP A 119 23.58 -19.69 12.45
CA ASP A 119 24.50 -19.05 13.39
C ASP A 119 24.16 -19.34 14.87
N ILE A 120 22.87 -19.36 15.23
CA ILE A 120 22.43 -19.63 16.61
C ILE A 120 22.61 -21.12 16.97
N ALA A 121 22.38 -22.03 16.03
CA ALA A 121 22.55 -23.47 16.24
C ALA A 121 24.04 -23.86 16.40
N GLU A 122 24.95 -23.16 15.73
CA GLU A 122 26.40 -23.34 15.93
C GLU A 122 26.83 -22.84 17.32
N THR A 123 26.33 -21.69 17.79
CA THR A 123 26.66 -21.16 19.13
C THR A 123 26.12 -22.01 20.29
N ASP A 124 24.92 -22.60 20.18
CA ASP A 124 24.36 -23.48 21.21
C ASP A 124 25.12 -24.82 21.32
N SER A 125 25.85 -25.22 20.27
CA SER A 125 26.64 -26.47 20.28
C SER A 125 28.05 -26.32 20.89
N GLU A 126 28.56 -25.09 21.01
CA GLU A 126 29.86 -24.81 21.64
C GLU A 126 29.74 -24.58 23.16
N GLU A 127 28.56 -24.19 23.68
CA GLU A 127 28.34 -23.96 25.12
C GLU A 127 28.07 -25.24 25.95
N ASP A 128 27.69 -26.37 25.34
CA ASP A 128 27.51 -27.68 26.03
C ASP A 128 28.80 -28.53 26.07
N SER A 129 29.92 -27.97 25.57
CA SER A 129 31.23 -28.64 25.53
C SER A 129 32.26 -28.08 26.52
N GLY A 130 31.85 -27.13 27.39
CA GLY A 130 32.71 -26.41 28.34
C GLY A 130 32.52 -26.80 29.81
#